data_AF-A0AAN5KQB0-F1
#
_entry.id   AF-A0AAN5KQB0-F1
#
_cell.length_a   1.000
_cell.length_b   1.000
_cell.length_c   1.000
_cell.angle_alpha   90.00
_cell.angle_beta   90.00
_cell.angle_gamma   90.00
#
_symmetry.space_group_name_H-M   'P 1'
#
loop_
_entity.id
_entity.type
_entity.pdbx_description
1 polymer ?
#
loop_
_entity_poly.entity_id
_entity_poly.type
_entity_poly.pdbx_seq_one_letter_code
_entity_poly.pdbx_strand_id
1 'polypeptide(L)'
;MFGRLWLRAVGHPSTLDLSKMVLGRMPAETTFESVKREFEQELRRVGLKQFQESIHAEKLILEQLLRQREEMTKKIDEKCLRPALQRSANGYDVTGLYWSRIQGDLAKIQSKKERVELDEMIDWLCARRRFLKERNNLSLDKEPDHSASLTL
;
A
#
# COMPACT_ATOMS: atom_id res chain seq x y z
N MET A 1 29.83 35.52 35.88
CA MET A 1 30.43 34.81 34.74
C MET A 1 29.39 33.88 34.14
N PHE A 2 29.09 34.09 32.86
CA PHE A 2 28.41 33.26 31.85
C PHE A 2 27.35 32.23 32.28
N GLY A 3 26.10 32.58 31.98
CA GLY A 3 25.01 31.62 31.87
C GLY A 3 25.14 30.70 30.67
N ARG A 4 24.43 29.57 30.71
CA ARG A 4 24.04 28.81 29.52
C ARG A 4 22.60 28.37 29.68
N LEU A 5 21.73 29.08 28.95
CA LEU A 5 20.43 28.59 28.57
C LEU A 5 20.61 27.28 27.82
N TRP A 6 19.98 26.21 28.31
CA TRP A 6 19.71 25.03 27.50
C TRP A 6 18.54 25.35 26.58
N LEU A 7 18.82 25.92 25.41
CA LEU A 7 17.91 25.84 24.28
C LEU A 7 17.82 24.37 23.89
N ARG A 8 16.76 23.68 24.33
CA ARG A 8 16.31 22.46 23.67
C ARG A 8 16.02 22.83 22.23
N ALA A 9 16.91 22.40 21.34
CA ALA A 9 16.66 22.40 19.92
C ALA A 9 15.33 21.69 19.68
N VAL A 10 14.34 22.45 19.20
CA VAL A 10 13.20 21.91 18.48
C VAL A 10 13.82 21.18 17.30
N GLY A 11 13.92 19.85 17.39
CA GLY A 11 14.31 19.04 16.26
C GLY A 11 13.32 19.32 15.15
N HIS A 12 13.76 20.04 14.12
CA HIS A 12 13.04 20.06 12.86
C HIS A 12 12.87 18.60 12.44
N PRO A 13 11.64 18.11 12.16
CA PRO A 13 11.51 16.83 11.51
C PRO A 13 12.33 16.92 10.25
N SER A 14 13.33 16.05 10.12
CA SER A 14 14.11 15.91 8.90
C SER A 14 13.13 15.92 7.75
N THR A 15 13.19 16.97 6.92
CA THR A 15 12.45 17.06 5.67
C THR A 15 13.00 15.93 4.80
N LEU A 16 12.48 14.72 5.00
CA LEU A 16 12.68 13.60 4.13
C LEU A 16 12.39 14.14 2.73
N ASP A 17 13.37 14.01 1.83
CA ASP A 17 13.23 14.46 0.45
C ASP A 17 12.23 13.54 -0.25
N LEU A 18 10.94 13.83 -0.04
CA LEU A 18 9.82 13.05 -0.57
C LEU A 18 9.87 13.03 -2.10
N SER A 19 10.59 13.98 -2.74
CA SER A 19 10.73 14.05 -4.19
C SER A 19 11.38 12.81 -4.82
N LYS A 20 12.18 12.07 -4.04
CA LYS A 20 12.85 10.85 -4.49
C LYS A 20 12.26 9.58 -3.89
N MET A 21 11.19 9.70 -3.11
CA MET A 21 10.60 8.55 -2.45
C MET A 21 9.78 7.73 -3.45
N VAL A 22 10.19 6.47 -3.62
CA VAL A 22 9.47 5.47 -4.43
C VAL A 22 8.17 5.10 -3.73
N LEU A 23 7.07 5.08 -4.48
CA LEU A 23 5.74 4.75 -3.99
C LEU A 23 5.52 3.24 -3.96
N GLY A 24 6.00 2.59 -2.90
CA GLY A 24 5.77 1.15 -2.71
C GLY A 24 6.33 0.33 -3.87
N ARG A 25 5.46 -0.43 -4.55
CA ARG A 25 5.80 -1.27 -5.71
C ARG A 25 5.63 -0.59 -7.06
N MET A 26 5.31 0.69 -7.07
CA MET A 26 5.15 1.43 -8.33
C MET A 26 6.48 1.52 -9.12
N PRO A 27 6.41 1.70 -10.45
CA PRO A 27 7.59 1.93 -11.28
C PRO A 27 8.48 3.07 -10.76
N ALA A 28 9.79 2.98 -11.02
CA ALA A 28 10.75 3.99 -10.56
C ALA A 28 10.47 5.40 -11.12
N GLU A 29 9.76 5.48 -12.25
CA GLU A 29 9.34 6.73 -12.89
C GLU A 29 8.25 7.46 -12.10
N THR A 30 7.41 6.72 -11.36
CA THR A 30 6.33 7.27 -10.54
C THR A 30 6.85 7.62 -9.15
N THR A 31 7.21 8.89 -9.00
CA THR A 31 7.67 9.47 -7.73
C THR A 31 6.50 10.09 -6.97
N PHE A 32 6.68 10.30 -5.67
CA PHE A 32 5.70 11.04 -4.88
C PHE A 32 5.39 12.43 -5.49
N GLU A 33 6.40 13.17 -5.94
CA GLU A 33 6.20 14.49 -6.56
C GLU A 33 5.45 14.43 -7.89
N SER A 34 5.67 13.39 -8.72
CA SER A 34 4.90 13.26 -9.97
C SER A 34 3.42 13.05 -9.68
N VAL A 35 3.08 12.16 -8.73
CA VAL A 35 1.69 11.91 -8.33
C VAL A 35 1.07 13.15 -7.68
N LYS A 36 1.83 13.90 -6.87
CA LYS A 36 1.37 15.17 -6.29
C LYS A 36 1.02 16.20 -7.36
N ARG A 37 1.87 16.34 -8.38
CA ARG A 37 1.63 17.28 -9.49
C ARG A 37 0.40 16.88 -10.29
N GLU A 38 0.23 15.59 -10.61
CA GLU A 38 -0.95 15.08 -11.30
C GLU A 38 -2.22 15.38 -10.49
N PHE A 39 -2.19 15.11 -9.19
CA PHE A 39 -3.29 15.38 -8.27
C PHE A 39 -3.66 16.88 -8.22
N GLU A 40 -2.67 17.77 -8.14
CA GLU A 40 -2.91 19.22 -8.15
C GLU A 40 -3.47 19.72 -9.49
N GLN A 41 -2.98 19.18 -10.60
CA GLN A 41 -3.48 19.52 -11.93
C GLN A 41 -4.92 19.05 -12.14
N GLU A 42 -5.24 17.83 -11.70
CA GLU A 42 -6.58 17.27 -11.75
C GLU A 42 -7.57 18.15 -10.98
N LEU A 43 -7.23 18.52 -9.74
CA LEU A 43 -8.08 19.41 -8.95
C LEU A 43 -8.32 20.77 -9.65
N ARG A 44 -7.29 21.35 -10.27
CA ARG A 44 -7.42 22.62 -11.01
C ARG A 44 -8.31 22.48 -12.25
N ARG A 45 -8.27 21.34 -12.93
CA ARG A 45 -9.03 21.09 -14.16
C ARG A 45 -10.50 20.79 -13.90
N VAL A 46 -10.75 19.91 -12.94
CA VAL A 46 -12.06 19.28 -12.72
C VAL A 46 -12.86 20.05 -11.66
N GLY A 47 -12.18 20.80 -10.78
CA GLY A 47 -12.79 21.57 -9.71
C GLY A 47 -13.20 20.72 -8.51
N LEU A 48 -13.47 21.38 -7.38
CA LEU A 48 -13.57 20.72 -6.07
C LEU A 48 -14.69 19.66 -5.98
N LYS A 49 -15.88 19.93 -6.55
CA LYS A 49 -17.05 19.04 -6.41
C LYS A 49 -16.83 17.69 -7.10
N GLN A 50 -16.50 17.71 -8.38
CA GLN A 50 -16.23 16.51 -9.15
C GLN A 50 -14.99 15.79 -8.62
N PHE A 51 -13.99 16.53 -8.13
CA PHE A 51 -12.84 15.93 -7.48
C PHE A 51 -13.22 15.14 -6.21
N GLN A 52 -14.11 15.68 -5.36
CA GLN A 52 -14.60 14.97 -4.19
C GLN A 52 -15.35 13.68 -4.55
N GLU A 53 -16.13 13.70 -5.62
CA GLU A 53 -16.82 12.52 -6.14
C GLU A 53 -15.81 11.46 -6.62
N SER A 54 -14.78 11.87 -7.38
CA SER A 54 -13.68 10.98 -7.80
C SER A 54 -12.98 10.35 -6.62
N ILE A 55 -12.66 11.12 -5.58
CA ILE A 55 -12.01 10.61 -4.37
C ILE A 55 -12.90 9.61 -3.61
N HIS A 56 -14.21 9.86 -3.56
CA HIS A 56 -15.14 8.91 -2.95
C HIS A 56 -15.18 7.60 -3.75
N ALA A 57 -15.21 7.67 -5.08
CA ALA A 57 -15.14 6.49 -5.94
C ALA A 57 -13.81 5.73 -5.76
N GLU A 58 -12.68 6.43 -5.71
CA GLU A 58 -11.36 5.87 -5.43
C GLU A 58 -11.32 5.11 -4.09
N LYS A 59 -11.98 5.62 -3.04
CA LYS A 59 -12.09 4.92 -1.75
C LYS A 59 -12.79 3.57 -1.90
N LEU A 60 -13.92 3.53 -2.62
CA LEU A 60 -14.67 2.30 -2.84
C LEU A 60 -13.86 1.29 -3.67
N ILE A 61 -13.15 1.76 -4.70
CA ILE A 61 -12.27 0.94 -5.52
C ILE A 61 -11.15 0.35 -4.65
N LEU A 62 -10.52 1.17 -3.80
CA LEU A 62 -9.47 0.70 -2.90
C LEU A 62 -9.97 -0.40 -1.95
N GLU A 63 -11.15 -0.21 -1.35
CA GLU A 63 -11.77 -1.22 -0.48
C GLU A 63 -12.04 -2.53 -1.23
N GLN A 64 -12.52 -2.45 -2.48
CA GLN A 64 -12.74 -3.61 -3.32
C GLN A 64 -11.43 -4.35 -3.65
N LEU A 65 -10.38 -3.61 -4.02
CA LEU A 65 -9.06 -4.19 -4.33
C LEU A 65 -8.43 -4.86 -3.10
N LEU A 66 -8.58 -4.27 -1.92
CA LEU A 66 -8.10 -4.86 -0.67
C LEU A 66 -8.83 -6.16 -0.35
N ARG A 67 -10.15 -6.20 -0.53
CA ARG A 67 -10.95 -7.43 -0.37
C ARG A 67 -10.50 -8.50 -1.38
N GLN A 68 -10.32 -8.13 -2.63
CA GLN A 68 -9.84 -9.03 -3.67
C GLN A 68 -8.46 -9.59 -3.30
N ARG A 69 -7.52 -8.75 -2.86
CA ARG A 69 -6.20 -9.17 -2.37
C ARG A 69 -6.30 -10.19 -1.23
N GLU A 70 -7.16 -9.92 -0.26
CA GLU A 70 -7.37 -10.79 0.88
C GLU A 70 -7.94 -12.15 0.45
N GLU A 71 -8.93 -12.16 -0.44
CA GLU A 71 -9.52 -13.38 -0.98
C GLU A 71 -8.48 -14.23 -1.74
N MET A 72 -7.65 -13.58 -2.58
CA MET A 72 -6.57 -14.27 -3.28
C MET A 72 -5.53 -14.83 -2.30
N THR A 73 -5.19 -14.07 -1.26
CA THR A 73 -4.26 -14.51 -0.21
C THR A 73 -4.80 -15.73 0.52
N LYS A 74 -6.10 -15.76 0.87
CA LYS A 74 -6.75 -16.92 1.48
C LYS A 74 -6.73 -18.14 0.56
N LYS A 75 -7.04 -17.97 -0.73
CA LYS A 75 -6.98 -19.07 -1.71
C LYS A 75 -5.57 -19.65 -1.84
N ILE A 76 -4.54 -18.79 -1.84
CA ILE A 76 -3.14 -19.22 -1.88
C ILE A 76 -2.77 -19.97 -0.60
N ASP A 77 -3.18 -19.45 0.57
CA ASP A 77 -2.93 -20.11 1.85
C ASP A 77 -3.53 -21.52 1.87
N GLU A 78 -4.80 -21.65 1.52
CA GLU A 78 -5.54 -22.92 1.55
C GLU A 78 -5.06 -23.93 0.52
N LYS A 79 -4.80 -23.50 -0.72
CA LYS A 79 -4.50 -24.41 -1.83
C LYS A 79 -3.02 -24.67 -2.04
N CYS A 80 -2.14 -23.77 -1.60
CA CYS A 80 -0.71 -23.85 -1.86
C CYS A 80 0.10 -23.94 -0.56
N LEU A 81 -0.08 -23.00 0.37
CA LEU A 81 0.79 -22.90 1.54
C LEU A 81 0.52 -24.00 2.57
N ARG A 82 -0.73 -24.16 3.03
CA ARG A 82 -1.10 -25.18 4.03
C ARG A 82 -0.78 -26.60 3.58
N PRO A 83 -1.06 -27.01 2.33
CA PRO A 83 -0.67 -28.35 1.87
C PRO A 83 0.83 -28.56 1.88
N ALA A 84 1.63 -27.55 1.53
CA ALA A 84 3.08 -27.64 1.56
C ALA A 84 3.61 -27.74 2.99
N LEU A 85 3.07 -26.93 3.90
CA LEU A 85 3.42 -26.99 5.33
C LEU A 85 3.05 -28.33 5.95
N GLN A 86 1.84 -28.84 5.69
CA GLN A 86 1.40 -30.14 6.19
C GLN A 86 2.28 -31.29 5.64
N ARG A 87 2.62 -31.23 4.36
CA ARG A 87 3.53 -32.19 3.73
C ARG A 87 4.91 -32.19 4.38
N SER A 88 5.47 -31.00 4.61
CA SER A 88 6.75 -30.82 5.30
C SER A 88 6.68 -31.34 6.75
N ALA A 89 5.60 -31.04 7.48
CA ALA A 89 5.39 -31.51 8.85
C ALA A 89 5.31 -33.05 8.92
N ASN A 90 4.79 -33.69 7.87
CA ASN A 90 4.77 -35.15 7.74
C ASN A 90 6.12 -35.77 7.33
N GLY A 91 7.19 -34.96 7.22
CA GLY A 91 8.54 -35.41 6.89
C GLY A 91 8.78 -35.66 5.39
N TYR A 92 7.83 -35.31 4.52
CA TYR A 92 8.00 -35.46 3.08
C TYR A 92 8.71 -34.25 2.47
N ASP A 93 9.50 -34.51 1.43
CA ASP A 93 10.11 -33.44 0.64
C ASP A 93 9.05 -32.59 -0.08
N VAL A 94 9.26 -31.28 -0.01
CA VAL A 94 8.44 -30.24 -0.65
C VAL A 94 9.10 -29.67 -1.90
N THR A 95 10.31 -30.13 -2.27
CA THR A 95 11.02 -29.68 -3.46
C THR A 95 10.66 -30.50 -4.71
N GLY A 96 11.36 -30.24 -5.81
CA GLY A 96 11.22 -30.99 -7.06
C GLY A 96 9.81 -30.93 -7.66
N LEU A 97 9.28 -32.09 -8.06
CA LEU A 97 8.00 -32.20 -8.76
C LEU A 97 6.82 -31.61 -7.96
N TYR A 98 6.83 -31.77 -6.64
CA TYR A 98 5.81 -31.21 -5.78
C TYR A 98 5.82 -29.68 -5.84
N TRP A 99 7.01 -29.08 -5.73
CA TRP A 99 7.16 -27.63 -5.83
C TRP A 99 6.70 -27.09 -7.18
N SER A 100 7.09 -27.74 -8.29
CA SER A 100 6.65 -27.34 -9.64
C SER A 100 5.13 -27.38 -9.78
N ARG A 101 4.47 -28.37 -9.19
CA ARG A 101 3.00 -28.44 -9.16
C ARG A 101 2.40 -27.29 -8.37
N ILE A 102 2.92 -26.99 -7.18
CA ILE A 102 2.45 -25.88 -6.34
C ILE A 102 2.64 -24.54 -7.04
N GLN A 103 3.76 -24.32 -7.73
CA GLN A 103 3.97 -23.13 -8.55
C GLN A 103 2.94 -23.02 -9.70
N GLY A 104 2.61 -24.15 -10.34
CA GLY A 104 1.57 -24.20 -11.36
C GLY A 104 0.18 -23.88 -10.81
N ASP A 105 -0.16 -24.39 -9.63
CA ASP A 105 -1.44 -24.11 -8.97
C ASP A 105 -1.50 -22.65 -8.47
N LEU A 106 -0.39 -22.10 -7.97
CA LEU A 106 -0.28 -20.68 -7.62
C LEU A 106 -0.55 -19.80 -8.84
N ALA A 107 0.04 -20.11 -10.00
CA ALA A 107 -0.13 -19.35 -11.23
C ALA A 107 -1.58 -19.38 -11.77
N LYS A 108 -2.34 -20.45 -11.48
CA LYS A 108 -3.78 -20.52 -11.81
C LYS A 108 -4.65 -19.69 -10.87
N ILE A 109 -4.21 -19.52 -9.63
CA ILE A 109 -4.91 -18.68 -8.67
C ILE A 109 -4.65 -17.23 -9.03
N GLN A 110 -3.39 -16.81 -9.09
CA GLN A 110 -3.03 -15.45 -9.46
C GLN A 110 -1.69 -15.46 -10.20
N SER A 111 -1.67 -14.88 -11.40
CA SER A 111 -0.41 -14.70 -12.10
C SER A 111 0.47 -13.67 -11.38
N LYS A 112 1.79 -13.78 -11.56
CA LYS A 112 2.73 -12.79 -11.00
C LYS A 112 2.41 -11.37 -11.50
N LYS A 113 2.01 -11.23 -12.76
CA LYS A 113 1.67 -9.96 -13.37
C LYS A 113 0.45 -9.32 -12.70
N GLU A 114 -0.65 -10.05 -12.60
CA GLU A 114 -1.88 -9.58 -11.95
C GLU A 114 -1.65 -9.19 -10.49
N ARG A 115 -0.79 -9.93 -9.78
CA ARG A 115 -0.41 -9.59 -8.41
C ARG A 115 0.31 -8.25 -8.32
N VAL A 116 1.28 -8.03 -9.21
CA VAL A 116 2.05 -6.78 -9.26
C VAL A 116 1.14 -5.61 -9.61
N GLU A 117 0.32 -5.73 -10.67
CA GLU A 117 -0.61 -4.67 -11.08
C GLU A 117 -1.62 -4.31 -9.98
N LEU A 118 -2.16 -5.31 -9.27
CA LEU A 118 -3.05 -5.09 -8.14
C LEU A 118 -2.36 -4.36 -7.00
N ASP A 119 -1.15 -4.79 -6.64
CA ASP A 119 -0.36 -4.18 -5.57
C ASP A 119 0.06 -2.74 -5.94
N GLU A 120 0.43 -2.48 -7.20
CA GLU A 120 0.74 -1.14 -7.74
C GLU A 120 -0.48 -0.21 -7.66
N MET A 121 -1.66 -0.69 -8.06
CA MET A 121 -2.89 0.11 -8.02
C MET A 121 -3.30 0.44 -6.58
N ILE A 122 -3.13 -0.49 -5.64
CA ILE A 122 -3.32 -0.24 -4.21
C ILE A 122 -2.34 0.83 -3.71
N ASP A 123 -1.05 0.70 -4.05
CA ASP A 123 -0.02 1.64 -3.61
C ASP A 123 -0.28 3.06 -4.16
N TRP A 124 -0.72 3.17 -5.42
CA TRP A 124 -1.12 4.43 -6.04
C TRP A 124 -2.31 5.09 -5.34
N LEU A 125 -3.40 4.34 -5.10
CA LEU A 125 -4.59 4.86 -4.39
C LEU A 125 -4.24 5.27 -2.94
N CYS A 126 -3.38 4.49 -2.27
CA CYS A 126 -2.89 4.83 -0.94
C CYS A 126 -2.06 6.12 -0.94
N ALA A 127 -1.21 6.32 -1.94
CA ALA A 127 -0.44 7.55 -2.11
C ALA A 127 -1.36 8.77 -2.29
N ARG A 128 -2.35 8.68 -3.17
CA ARG A 128 -3.37 9.73 -3.37
C ARG A 128 -4.14 10.06 -2.10
N ARG A 129 -4.53 9.05 -1.32
CA ARG A 129 -5.19 9.26 -0.02
C ARG A 129 -4.27 9.95 0.99
N ARG A 130 -2.95 9.69 0.96
CA ARG A 130 -1.98 10.41 1.81
C ARG A 130 -1.89 11.88 1.42
N PHE A 131 -1.82 12.22 0.14
CA PHE A 131 -1.86 13.61 -0.33
C PHE A 131 -3.14 14.33 0.09
N LEU A 132 -4.28 13.66 -0.01
CA LEU A 132 -5.54 14.18 0.50
C LEU A 132 -5.48 14.48 1.98
N LYS A 133 -4.93 13.59 2.80
CA LYS A 133 -4.78 13.82 4.25
C LYS A 133 -3.81 14.97 4.54
N GLU A 134 -2.68 15.03 3.86
CA GLU A 134 -1.71 16.14 4.01
C GLU A 134 -2.33 17.49 3.66
N ARG A 135 -3.12 17.54 2.58
CA ARG A 135 -3.85 18.74 2.17
C ARG A 135 -5.04 19.06 3.07
N ASN A 136 -5.75 18.04 3.54
CA ASN A 136 -6.96 18.14 4.38
C ASN A 136 -6.66 18.15 5.88
N ASN A 137 -5.40 18.36 6.30
CA ASN A 137 -5.08 18.88 7.64
C ASN A 137 -5.67 20.29 7.91
N LEU A 138 -6.59 20.76 7.05
CA LEU A 138 -7.51 21.87 7.26
C LEU A 138 -8.99 21.48 7.46
N SER A 139 -9.46 20.23 7.18
CA SER A 139 -10.79 19.71 7.62
C SER A 139 -11.18 18.37 6.94
N LEU A 140 -10.65 17.24 7.40
CA LEU A 140 -11.40 15.98 7.30
C LEU A 140 -11.30 15.29 8.67
N ASP A 141 -12.16 15.77 9.56
CA ASP A 141 -12.36 15.15 10.87
C ASP A 141 -12.75 13.68 10.70
N LYS A 142 -11.96 12.85 11.38
CA LYS A 142 -12.26 11.49 11.87
C LYS A 142 -12.58 10.42 10.82
N GLU A 143 -11.56 9.60 10.55
CA GLU A 143 -11.80 8.16 10.41
C GLU A 143 -10.92 7.36 11.39
N PRO A 144 -11.39 6.18 11.83
CA PRO A 144 -10.88 5.51 13.01
C PRO A 144 -9.48 4.94 12.78
N ASP A 145 -8.67 4.99 13.84
CA ASP A 145 -7.37 4.34 13.88
C ASP A 145 -7.55 2.83 13.72
N HIS A 146 -7.30 2.31 12.52
CA HIS A 146 -6.99 0.89 12.35
C HIS A 146 -5.52 0.65 12.72
N SER A 147 -5.14 1.05 13.94
CA SER A 147 -4.04 0.46 14.67
C SER A 147 -4.57 -0.76 15.43
N ALA A 148 -4.88 -1.83 14.70
CA ALA A 148 -4.87 -3.17 15.27
C ALA A 148 -3.42 -3.67 15.14
N SER A 149 -2.58 -3.30 16.09
CA SER A 149 -2.12 -4.23 17.13
C SER A 149 -1.34 -5.41 16.54
N LEU A 150 -0.10 -5.10 16.13
CA LEU A 150 0.98 -6.08 16.17
C LEU A 150 1.48 -6.09 17.62
N THR A 151 0.89 -6.97 18.42
CA THR A 151 1.40 -7.32 19.74
C THR A 151 1.48 -8.83 19.84
N LEU A 152 2.74 -9.28 19.83
CA LEU A 152 3.31 -10.56 20.27
C LEU A 152 2.89 -11.83 19.53
#